data_AF-A0A2V4DNE9-F1
#
_entry.id   AF-A0A2V4DNE9-F1
#
_cell.length_a   1.000
_cell.length_b   1.000
_cell.length_c   1.000
_cell.angle_alpha   90.00
_cell.angle_beta   90.00
_cell.angle_gamma   90.00
#
_symmetry.space_group_name_H-M   'P 1'
#
loop_
_entity.id
_entity.type
_entity.pdbx_description
1 polymer ?
#
loop_
_entity_poly.entity_id
_entity_poly.type
_entity_poly.pdbx_seq_one_letter_code
_entity_poly.pdbx_strand_id
1 'polypeptide(L)' 'MNYTEWKQEYLELLIKLIKQHEYSKNYTQDYIDELVIELLERSGFDANFGHWEVTLPEQAVKESFELWLIDYFEEESND' A
#
# COMPACT_ATOMS: atom_id res chain seq x y z
N MET A 1 1.44 -19.12 5.45
CA MET A 1 1.07 -17.79 5.96
C MET A 1 -0.44 -17.69 5.87
N ASN A 2 -1.12 -17.32 6.94
CA ASN A 2 -2.55 -16.97 6.88
C ASN A 2 -2.72 -15.50 6.46
N TYR A 3 -3.95 -15.08 6.14
CA TYR A 3 -4.21 -13.70 5.71
C TYR A 3 -3.78 -12.65 6.73
N THR A 4 -3.94 -12.91 8.04
CA THR A 4 -3.55 -11.97 9.09
C THR A 4 -2.04 -11.72 9.08
N GLU A 5 -1.25 -12.79 9.00
CA GLU A 5 0.22 -12.71 8.88
C GLU A 5 0.62 -11.98 7.59
N TRP A 6 -0.02 -12.33 6.47
CA TRP A 6 0.23 -11.71 5.17
C TRP A 6 -0.06 -10.22 5.15
N LYS A 7 -1.23 -9.84 5.68
CA LYS A 7 -1.66 -8.45 5.78
C LYS A 7 -0.70 -7.66 6.65
N GLN A 8 -0.27 -8.21 7.78
CA GLN A 8 0.68 -7.53 8.66
C GLN A 8 2.01 -7.26 7.94
N GLU A 9 2.58 -8.27 7.28
CA GLU A 9 3.83 -8.12 6.53
C GLU A 9 3.68 -7.12 5.37
N TYR A 10 2.58 -7.19 4.61
CA TYR A 10 2.24 -6.24 3.57
C TYR A 10 2.21 -4.80 4.12
N LEU A 11 1.50 -4.56 5.22
CA LEU A 11 1.35 -3.20 5.79
C LEU A 11 2.70 -2.66 6.27
N GLU A 12 3.48 -3.46 7.00
CA GLU A 12 4.81 -3.06 7.48
C GLU A 12 5.76 -2.70 6.33
N LEU A 13 5.75 -3.50 5.26
CA LEU A 13 6.56 -3.28 4.06
C LEU A 13 6.12 -2.01 3.31
N LEU A 14 4.81 -1.81 3.11
CA LEU A 14 4.30 -0.65 2.39
C LEU A 14 4.54 0.65 3.16
N ILE A 15 4.31 0.66 4.48
CA ILE A 15 4.65 1.80 5.36
C ILE A 15 6.13 2.16 5.21
N LYS A 16 7.02 1.16 5.21
CA LYS A 16 8.46 1.38 5.06
C LYS A 16 8.80 1.98 3.69
N LEU A 17 8.17 1.49 2.63
CA LEU A 17 8.40 1.96 1.27
C LEU A 17 7.93 3.41 1.09
N ILE A 18 6.72 3.73 1.57
CA ILE A 18 6.16 5.08 1.58
C ILE A 18 7.09 6.02 2.32
N LYS A 19 7.45 5.75 3.58
CA LYS A 19 8.33 6.60 4.39
C LYS A 19 9.69 6.91 3.77
N GLN A 20 10.20 6.03 2.90
CA GLN A 20 11.47 6.22 2.22
C GLN A 20 11.35 7.10 0.98
N HIS A 21 10.12 7.34 0.50
CA HIS A 21 9.85 8.13 -0.69
C HIS A 21 9.86 9.63 -0.41
N GLU A 22 10.34 10.43 -1.37
CA GLU A 22 10.48 11.87 -1.18
C GLU A 22 9.13 12.60 -1.04
N TYR A 23 8.09 12.12 -1.71
CA TYR A 23 6.75 12.71 -1.66
C TYR A 23 6.05 12.50 -0.31
N SER A 24 6.46 11.50 0.47
CA SER A 24 5.88 11.29 1.80
C SER A 24 6.61 12.03 2.91
N LYS A 25 7.62 12.86 2.60
CA LYS A 25 8.53 13.44 3.61
C LYS A 25 7.82 14.23 4.71
N ASN A 26 6.66 14.80 4.39
CA ASN A 26 5.85 15.61 5.30
C ASN A 26 4.61 14.87 5.82
N TYR A 27 4.42 13.60 5.48
CA TYR A 27 3.27 12.83 5.94
C TYR A 27 3.43 12.48 7.41
N THR A 28 2.33 12.57 8.16
CA THR A 28 2.28 12.08 9.55
C THR A 28 2.19 10.56 9.56
N GLN A 29 2.51 9.94 10.70
CA GLN A 29 2.32 8.49 10.85
C GLN A 29 0.86 8.10 10.61
N ASP A 30 -0.08 8.83 11.21
CA ASP A 30 -1.51 8.56 11.09
C ASP A 30 -1.98 8.60 9.63
N TYR A 31 -1.51 9.58 8.85
CA TYR A 31 -1.84 9.68 7.43
C TYR A 31 -1.27 8.49 6.63
N ILE A 32 -0.04 8.07 6.93
CA ILE A 32 0.56 6.90 6.28
C ILE A 32 -0.24 5.63 6.64
N ASP A 33 -0.65 5.48 7.89
CA ASP A 33 -1.42 4.32 8.35
C ASP A 33 -2.81 4.26 7.67
N GLU A 34 -3.47 5.41 7.48
CA GLU A 34 -4.71 5.48 6.71
C GLU A 34 -4.48 5.13 5.22
N LEU A 35 -3.46 5.73 4.60
CA LEU A 35 -3.12 5.51 3.20
C LEU A 35 -2.83 4.03 2.87
N VAL A 36 -2.07 3.32 3.70
CA VAL A 36 -1.76 1.90 3.42
C VAL A 36 -2.97 0.98 3.53
N ILE A 37 -3.96 1.35 4.36
CA ILE A 37 -5.24 0.63 4.45
C ILE A 37 -6.07 0.89 3.20
N GLU A 38 -6.16 2.15 2.75
CA GLU A 38 -6.84 2.48 1.50
C GLU A 38 -6.24 1.73 0.31
N LEU A 39 -4.91 1.71 0.20
CA LEU A 39 -4.22 1.01 -0.88
C LEU A 39 -4.46 -0.51 -0.82
N LEU A 40 -4.49 -1.12 0.38
CA LEU A 40 -4.83 -2.53 0.52
C LEU A 40 -6.23 -2.84 -0.04
N GLU A 41 -7.21 -1.98 0.28
CA GLU A 41 -8.60 -2.13 -0.17
C GLU A 41 -8.71 -1.94 -1.69
N ARG A 42 -8.02 -0.93 -2.24
CA ARG A 42 -8.03 -0.62 -3.68
C ARG A 42 -7.28 -1.65 -4.52
N SER A 43 -6.21 -2.24 -4.00
CA SER A 43 -5.44 -3.31 -4.67
C SER A 43 -6.18 -4.66 -4.69
N GLY A 44 -7.31 -4.79 -4.00
CA GLY A 44 -8.14 -5.99 -4.05
C GLY A 44 -7.57 -7.20 -3.30
N PHE A 45 -6.60 -7.00 -2.40
CA PHE A 45 -6.05 -8.04 -1.52
C PHE A 45 -6.95 -8.24 -0.29
N ASP A 46 -8.21 -8.61 -0.52
CA ASP A 46 -9.19 -8.88 0.53
C ASP A 46 -9.11 -10.35 1.00
N ALA A 47 -9.38 -10.59 2.28
CA ALA A 47 -9.31 -11.92 2.90
C ALA A 47 -10.12 -13.00 2.16
N ASN A 48 -11.25 -12.61 1.56
CA ASN A 48 -12.19 -13.52 0.90
C ASN A 48 -11.87 -13.73 -0.58
N PHE A 49 -10.98 -12.91 -1.15
CA PHE A 49 -10.57 -12.99 -2.54
C PHE A 49 -9.12 -13.51 -2.55
N GLY A 50 -8.93 -14.77 -2.97
CA GLY A 50 -7.64 -15.49 -2.88
C GLY A 50 -6.48 -14.92 -3.69
N HIS A 51 -6.52 -13.67 -4.13
CA HIS A 51 -5.42 -12.99 -4.81
C HIS A 51 -4.20 -12.84 -3.90
N TRP A 52 -4.40 -12.61 -2.60
CA TRP A 52 -3.34 -12.59 -1.60
C TRP A 52 -2.68 -13.97 -1.42
N GLU A 53 -3.41 -15.07 -1.66
CA GLU A 53 -2.89 -16.44 -1.48
C GLU A 53 -1.79 -16.80 -2.49
N VAL A 54 -1.80 -16.13 -3.65
CA VAL A 54 -0.86 -16.38 -4.76
C VAL A 54 0.14 -15.25 -4.98
N THR A 55 0.03 -14.16 -4.21
CA THR A 55 0.88 -12.98 -4.33
C THR A 55 1.65 -12.79 -3.04
N LEU A 56 2.98 -12.76 -3.10
CA LEU A 56 3.79 -12.50 -1.90
C LEU A 56 3.61 -11.04 -1.44
N PRO A 57 3.67 -10.75 -0.13
CA PRO A 57 3.59 -9.39 0.38
C PRO A 57 4.55 -8.42 -0.32
N GLU A 58 5.80 -8.84 -0.56
CA GLU A 58 6.83 -8.02 -1.21
C GLU A 58 6.51 -7.68 -2.67
N GLN A 59 5.69 -8.48 -3.35
CA GLN A 59 5.21 -8.19 -4.69
C GLN A 59 3.99 -7.26 -4.63
N ALA A 60 3.02 -7.58 -3.76
CA ALA A 60 1.80 -6.80 -3.56
C ALA A 60 2.08 -5.34 -3.15
N VAL A 61 3.09 -5.10 -2.31
CA VAL A 61 3.46 -3.72 -1.92
C VAL A 61 4.02 -2.89 -3.08
N LYS A 62 4.66 -3.52 -4.07
CA LYS A 62 5.16 -2.78 -5.25
C LYS A 62 4.00 -2.30 -6.11
N GLU A 63 3.05 -3.19 -6.38
CA GLU A 63 1.84 -2.87 -7.15
C GLU A 63 1.02 -1.77 -6.46
N SER A 64 0.87 -1.87 -5.14
CA SER A 64 0.12 -0.88 -4.34
C SER A 64 0.86 0.46 -4.24
N PHE A 65 2.19 0.44 -4.20
CA PHE A 65 3.00 1.66 -4.22
C PHE A 65 2.97 2.36 -5.58
N GLU A 66 2.96 1.60 -6.68
CA GLU A 66 2.76 2.14 -8.03
C GLU A 66 1.40 2.82 -8.17
N LEU A 67 0.33 2.21 -7.63
CA LEU A 67 -0.99 2.83 -7.57
C LEU A 67 -0.97 4.18 -6.83
N TRP A 68 -0.33 4.23 -5.66
CA TRP A 68 -0.19 5.48 -4.90
C TRP A 68 0.53 6.58 -5.70
N LEU A 69 1.62 6.24 -6.41
CA LEU A 69 2.35 7.21 -7.22
C LEU A 69 1.51 7.71 -8.40
N ILE A 70 0.75 6.82 -9.05
CA ILE A 70 -0.17 7.21 -10.13
C ILE A 70 -1.19 8.21 -9.61
N ASP A 71 -1.86 7.91 -8.48
CA ASP A 71 -2.86 8.82 -7.90
C ASP A 71 -2.25 10.17 -7.56
N TYR A 72 -1.09 10.17 -6.88
CA TYR A 72 -0.41 11.40 -6.47
C TYR A 72 -0.13 12.33 -7.67
N PHE A 73 0.37 11.77 -8.78
CA PHE A 73 0.65 12.57 -9.97
C PHE A 73 -0.60 12.92 -10.80
N GLU A 74 -1.63 12.09 -10.77
CA GLU A 74 -2.91 12.42 -11.40
C GLU A 74 -3.62 13.55 -10.66
N GLU A 75 -3.58 13.55 -9.32
CA GLU A 75 -4.11 14.63 -8.48
C GLU A 75 -3.35 15.95 -8.68
N GLU A 76 -2.02 15.93 -8.65
CA GLU A 76 -1.17 17.12 -8.87
C GLU A 76 -1.32 17.71 -10.29
N SER A 77 -1.76 16.92 -11.27
CA SER A 77 -2.00 17.41 -12.64
C SER A 77 -3.33 18.14 -12.83
N ASN A 78 -4.22 18.07 -11.84
CA ASN A 78 -5.56 18.66 -11.89
C ASN A 78 -5.69 19.98 -11.10
N ASP A 79 -4.58 20.49 -10.53
CA ASP A 79 -4.46 21.81 -9.89
C ASP A 79 -3.72 22.84 -10.79
#